data_AF-A0A7W4ESP0-F1
#
_entry.id   AF-A0A7W4ESP0-F1
#
_cell.length_a   1.000
_cell.length_b   1.000
_cell.length_c   1.000
_cell.angle_alpha   90.00
_cell.angle_beta   90.00
_cell.angle_gamma   90.00
#
_symmetry.space_group_name_H-M   'P 1'
#
loop_
_entity.id
_entity.type
_entity.pdbx_description
1 polymer ?
#
loop_
_entity_poly.entity_id
_entity_poly.type
_entity_poly.pdbx_seq_one_letter_code
_entity_poly.pdbx_strand_id
1 'polypeptide(L)'
;MASKKLSREKVRKAGKVLVHSSPGTIEYDQALEIAQQWRLAHVYPINTFQARLRHIAKNIPGSIVAQRLKRMPTIIDKLDRYPDMQLSTMQDIGGVRIIVPTITAVWDVVSQYENAPRFTHELERKRDYITTPKSDGYRGVHLVYKYNNTLARTQKAKDCKGLRVEVQIRTQEQHIWSTAVETIGMVLHEPLKTHGGNEDWEEFFALMSSAVAIVEQQNVLEQHKYLRPVDIYRALAKKAAIINAIDIMKGYNLAAKEIQDNQRKNRSYYHIIELNIDRKVVTIRAFSKKEQIEALQEYSRLEQATQGDLAKNVVLVSMSELNKLQEAYPNYFLRMEAFLRRLEAIIDSVA
;
A
#
# COMPACT_ATOMS: atom_id res chain seq x y z
N MET A 1 -3.36 17.95 21.45
CA MET A 1 -2.21 17.64 22.33
C MET A 1 -0.91 17.81 21.55
N ALA A 2 0.05 18.59 22.07
CA ALA A 2 1.38 18.67 21.50
C ALA A 2 2.06 17.30 21.64
N SER A 3 2.35 16.63 20.51
CA SER A 3 3.04 15.34 20.53
C SER A 3 4.45 15.55 21.05
N LYS A 4 4.68 15.18 22.32
CA LYS A 4 6.01 15.10 22.90
C LYS A 4 6.80 14.08 22.09
N LYS A 5 8.00 14.45 21.63
CA LYS A 5 8.88 13.55 20.88
C LYS A 5 9.10 12.25 21.67
N LEU A 6 8.64 11.12 21.12
CA LEU A 6 8.85 9.81 21.71
C LEU A 6 10.33 9.42 21.65
N SER A 7 10.85 8.85 22.74
CA SER A 7 12.21 8.28 22.72
C SER A 7 12.21 7.00 21.89
N ARG A 8 13.24 6.81 21.05
CA ARG A 8 13.39 5.61 20.22
C ARG A 8 13.44 4.34 21.04
N GLU A 9 14.02 4.42 22.24
CA GLU A 9 14.11 3.31 23.18
C GLU A 9 12.75 2.89 23.70
N LYS A 10 11.88 3.84 24.06
CA LYS A 10 10.50 3.55 24.48
C LYS A 10 9.71 2.87 23.35
N VAL A 11 9.87 3.34 22.12
CA VAL A 11 9.23 2.76 20.93
C VAL A 11 9.75 1.35 20.64
N ARG A 12 11.07 1.14 20.77
CA ARG A 12 11.69 -0.18 20.61
C ARG A 12 11.15 -1.18 21.63
N LYS A 13 11.06 -0.79 22.91
CA LYS A 13 10.49 -1.62 23.98
C LYS A 13 9.01 -1.93 23.70
N ALA A 14 8.21 -0.93 23.31
CA ALA A 14 6.80 -1.14 22.96
C ALA A 14 6.63 -2.14 21.81
N GLY A 15 7.46 -2.05 20.76
CA GLY A 15 7.45 -3.03 19.66
C GLY A 15 7.70 -4.47 20.13
N LYS A 16 8.59 -4.69 21.10
CA LYS A 16 8.82 -6.01 21.68
C LYS A 16 7.61 -6.50 22.49
N VAL A 17 7.04 -5.64 23.34
CA VAL A 17 5.85 -5.98 24.15
C VAL A 17 4.68 -6.39 23.26
N LEU A 18 4.47 -5.71 22.12
CA LEU A 18 3.39 -6.05 21.19
C LEU A 18 3.49 -7.44 20.55
N VAL A 19 4.69 -8.01 20.49
CA VAL A 19 4.92 -9.37 19.94
C VAL A 19 4.80 -10.43 21.03
N HIS A 20 5.21 -10.13 22.26
CA HIS A 20 5.34 -11.14 23.33
C HIS A 20 4.18 -11.15 24.33
N SER A 21 3.40 -10.05 24.43
CA SER A 21 2.28 -9.94 25.37
C SER A 21 0.95 -10.21 24.67
N SER A 22 0.02 -10.84 25.40
CA SER A 22 -1.33 -11.11 24.88
C SER A 22 -2.14 -9.82 24.71
N PRO A 23 -2.94 -9.71 23.62
CA PRO A 23 -3.90 -8.62 23.45
C PRO A 23 -4.86 -8.50 24.64
N GLY A 24 -5.19 -7.26 25.04
CA GLY A 24 -6.09 -6.96 26.16
C GLY A 24 -5.42 -6.93 27.54
N THR A 25 -4.12 -7.17 27.63
CA THR A 25 -3.35 -6.93 28.86
C THR A 25 -2.97 -5.44 28.98
N ILE A 26 -2.84 -4.94 30.20
CA ILE A 26 -2.45 -3.53 30.47
C ILE A 26 -1.14 -3.18 29.76
N GLU A 27 -0.17 -4.10 29.77
CA GLU A 27 1.14 -3.93 29.12
C GLU A 27 1.01 -3.83 27.60
N TYR A 28 0.19 -4.70 27.00
CA TYR A 28 -0.09 -4.67 25.57
C TYR A 28 -0.76 -3.36 25.16
N ASP A 29 -1.79 -2.92 25.90
CA ASP A 29 -2.53 -1.70 25.57
C ASP A 29 -1.65 -0.44 25.68
N GLN A 30 -0.79 -0.37 26.69
CA GLN A 30 0.21 0.70 26.81
C GLN A 30 1.22 0.68 25.66
N ALA A 31 1.70 -0.50 25.26
CA ALA A 31 2.61 -0.65 24.13
C ALA A 31 1.94 -0.27 22.81
N LEU A 32 0.68 -0.66 22.63
CA LEU A 32 -0.15 -0.31 21.48
C LEU A 32 -0.33 1.20 21.37
N GLU A 33 -0.61 1.89 22.48
CA GLU A 33 -0.72 3.35 22.50
C GLU A 33 0.59 4.02 22.04
N ILE A 34 1.74 3.56 22.55
CA ILE A 34 3.06 4.07 22.15
C ILE A 34 3.30 3.84 20.65
N ALA A 35 2.97 2.65 20.15
CA ALA A 35 3.12 2.31 18.74
C ALA A 35 2.21 3.14 17.84
N GLN A 36 0.97 3.39 18.26
CA GLN A 36 0.05 4.29 17.57
C GLN A 36 0.60 5.71 17.54
N GLN A 37 1.05 6.26 18.67
CA GLN A 37 1.67 7.59 18.71
C GLN A 37 2.91 7.68 17.80
N TRP A 38 3.73 6.64 17.76
CA TRP A 38 4.87 6.54 16.83
C TRP A 38 4.42 6.54 15.36
N ARG A 39 3.39 5.76 15.04
CA ARG A 39 2.76 5.75 13.71
C ARG A 39 2.23 7.14 13.33
N LEU A 40 1.53 7.82 14.24
CA LEU A 40 1.00 9.17 14.03
C LEU A 40 2.10 10.21 13.77
N ALA A 41 3.28 10.06 14.38
CA ALA A 41 4.41 10.96 14.13
C ALA A 41 4.87 10.98 12.66
N HIS A 42 4.54 9.94 11.87
CA HIS A 42 4.88 9.84 10.45
C HIS A 42 3.96 10.66 9.54
N VAL A 43 2.80 11.14 10.02
CA VAL A 43 1.85 11.89 9.19
C VAL A 43 2.48 13.17 8.62
N TYR A 44 3.29 13.87 9.40
CA TYR A 44 3.93 15.12 8.94
C TYR A 44 5.00 14.88 7.86
N PRO A 45 5.95 13.93 8.03
CA PRO A 45 6.86 13.50 6.98
C PRO A 45 6.12 13.06 5.70
N ILE A 46 5.11 12.20 5.82
CA ILE A 46 4.32 11.72 4.67
C ILE A 46 3.76 12.90 3.88
N ASN A 47 3.11 13.87 4.55
CA ASN A 47 2.55 15.05 3.88
C ASN A 47 3.64 15.89 3.18
N THR A 48 4.85 15.97 3.74
CA THR A 48 5.98 16.67 3.11
C THR A 48 6.40 15.99 1.81
N PHE A 49 6.54 14.67 1.83
CA PHE A 49 6.90 13.88 0.65
C PHE A 49 5.77 13.86 -0.39
N GLN A 50 4.52 13.76 0.05
CA GLN A 50 3.34 13.78 -0.81
C GLN A 50 3.16 15.13 -1.51
N ALA A 51 3.47 16.25 -0.84
CA ALA A 51 3.45 17.57 -1.48
C ALA A 51 4.45 17.65 -2.64
N ARG A 52 5.66 17.07 -2.48
CA ARG A 52 6.66 16.97 -3.54
C ARG A 52 6.18 16.06 -4.68
N LEU A 53 5.67 14.86 -4.39
CA LEU A 53 5.11 13.97 -5.41
C LEU A 53 4.00 14.65 -6.21
N ARG A 54 3.10 15.38 -5.54
CA ARG A 54 2.04 16.13 -6.23
C ARG A 54 2.58 17.23 -7.14
N HIS A 55 3.71 17.84 -6.81
CA HIS A 55 4.36 18.80 -7.70
C HIS A 55 4.89 18.11 -8.96
N ILE A 56 5.56 16.97 -8.81
CA ILE A 56 6.06 16.16 -9.94
C ILE A 56 4.89 15.66 -10.81
N ALA A 57 3.84 15.14 -10.18
CA ALA A 57 2.66 14.58 -10.83
C ALA A 57 1.91 15.57 -11.75
N LYS A 58 2.02 16.89 -11.51
CA LYS A 58 1.42 17.91 -12.39
C LYS A 58 1.92 17.83 -13.82
N ASN A 59 3.14 17.34 -14.03
CA ASN A 59 3.76 17.21 -15.34
C ASN A 59 3.59 15.80 -15.93
N ILE A 60 2.83 14.92 -15.26
CA ILE A 60 2.58 13.53 -15.69
C ILE A 60 1.06 13.33 -15.76
N PRO A 61 0.43 13.61 -16.92
CA PRO A 61 -0.99 13.36 -17.12
C PRO A 61 -1.38 11.91 -16.80
N GLY A 62 -2.54 11.73 -16.18
CA GLY A 62 -3.02 10.40 -15.78
C GLY A 62 -2.31 9.80 -14.55
N SER A 63 -1.43 10.54 -13.88
CA SER A 63 -0.82 10.10 -12.63
C SER A 63 -1.74 10.27 -11.42
N ILE A 64 -1.58 9.36 -10.45
CA ILE A 64 -2.33 9.36 -9.19
C ILE A 64 -1.34 9.34 -8.04
N VAL A 65 -1.47 10.30 -7.11
CA VAL A 65 -0.66 10.34 -5.88
C VAL A 65 -1.54 9.93 -4.70
N ALA A 66 -1.08 8.93 -3.97
CA ALA A 66 -1.74 8.37 -2.81
C ALA A 66 -0.80 8.37 -1.60
N GLN A 67 -1.37 8.36 -0.40
CA GLN A 67 -0.60 8.17 0.83
C GLN A 67 -1.37 7.31 1.83
N ARG A 68 -0.65 6.50 2.60
CA ARG A 68 -1.25 5.72 3.68
C ARG A 68 -0.26 5.56 4.84
N LEU A 69 -0.82 5.43 6.03
CA LEU A 69 -0.11 4.86 7.16
C LEU A 69 -0.23 3.34 7.10
N LYS A 70 0.80 2.64 7.56
CA LYS A 70 0.73 1.20 7.72
C LYS A 70 -0.23 0.82 8.85
N ARG A 71 -1.05 -0.21 8.61
CA ARG A 71 -2.02 -0.71 9.59
C ARG A 71 -1.30 -1.32 10.80
N MET A 72 -1.85 -1.15 12.00
CA MET A 72 -1.24 -1.70 13.22
C MET A 72 -1.13 -3.23 13.18
N PRO A 73 -2.15 -4.00 12.75
CA PRO A 73 -2.01 -5.44 12.58
C PRO A 73 -0.83 -5.83 11.68
N THR A 74 -0.62 -5.13 10.56
CA THR A 74 0.51 -5.39 9.65
C THR A 74 1.87 -4.92 10.21
N ILE A 75 1.87 -3.95 11.13
CA ILE A 75 3.09 -3.55 11.86
C ILE A 75 3.46 -4.67 12.83
N ILE A 76 2.49 -5.17 13.61
CA ILE A 76 2.69 -6.23 14.61
C ILE A 76 3.12 -7.53 13.94
N ASP A 77 2.40 -7.98 12.90
CA ASP A 77 2.75 -9.15 12.09
C ASP A 77 4.19 -9.07 11.54
N LYS A 78 4.62 -7.89 11.06
CA LYS A 78 5.99 -7.70 10.56
C LYS A 78 7.04 -7.75 11.68
N LEU A 79 6.71 -7.30 12.89
CA LEU A 79 7.62 -7.40 14.04
C LEU A 79 7.76 -8.85 14.51
N ASP A 80 6.69 -9.62 14.44
CA ASP A 80 6.67 -11.03 14.80
C ASP A 80 7.46 -11.89 13.78
N ARG A 81 7.19 -11.72 12.48
CA ARG A 81 7.85 -12.47 11.40
C ARG A 81 9.35 -12.20 11.25
N TYR A 82 9.83 -11.05 11.70
CA TYR A 82 11.23 -10.66 11.56
C TYR A 82 11.78 -10.23 12.94
N PRO A 83 12.35 -11.16 13.73
CA PRO A 83 12.80 -10.88 15.10
C PRO A 83 13.81 -9.74 15.24
N ASP A 84 14.62 -9.48 14.21
CA ASP A 84 15.58 -8.36 14.17
C ASP A 84 14.94 -7.00 13.85
N MET A 85 13.68 -6.99 13.39
CA MET A 85 12.93 -5.79 13.07
C MET A 85 12.59 -5.01 14.34
N GLN A 86 12.81 -3.70 14.32
CA GLN A 86 12.44 -2.82 15.42
C GLN A 86 11.43 -1.79 14.96
N LEU A 87 10.39 -1.56 15.77
CA LEU A 87 9.36 -0.56 15.47
C LEU A 87 9.95 0.85 15.26
N SER A 88 11.00 1.19 16.02
CA SER A 88 11.67 2.49 15.94
C SER A 88 12.49 2.69 14.66
N THR A 89 12.82 1.62 13.94
CA THR A 89 13.63 1.67 12.72
C THR A 89 12.88 1.20 11.47
N MET A 90 11.67 0.65 11.61
CA MET A 90 10.81 0.19 10.52
C MET A 90 10.64 1.27 9.45
N GLN A 91 10.92 0.89 8.20
CA GLN A 91 11.08 1.83 7.08
C GLN A 91 9.75 2.24 6.44
N ASP A 92 8.72 1.40 6.55
CA ASP A 92 7.46 1.45 5.80
C ASP A 92 6.24 1.77 6.68
N ILE A 93 6.43 2.48 7.81
CA ILE A 93 5.31 2.97 8.63
C ILE A 93 4.53 4.06 7.88
N GLY A 94 5.25 5.00 7.27
CA GLY A 94 4.69 6.06 6.45
C GLY A 94 5.05 5.88 4.99
N GLY A 95 4.03 5.75 4.13
CA GLY A 95 4.23 5.53 2.70
C GLY A 95 3.50 6.55 1.85
N VAL A 96 4.17 7.05 0.82
CA VAL A 96 3.56 7.77 -0.30
C VAL A 96 3.74 6.94 -1.57
N ARG A 97 2.75 7.00 -2.46
CA ARG A 97 2.77 6.30 -3.74
C ARG A 97 2.46 7.27 -4.85
N ILE A 98 3.12 7.08 -5.99
CA ILE A 98 2.67 7.61 -7.26
C ILE A 98 2.50 6.48 -8.26
N ILE A 99 1.37 6.52 -8.95
CA ILE A 99 1.01 5.62 -10.04
C ILE A 99 1.12 6.45 -11.32
N VAL A 100 1.95 6.02 -12.26
CA VAL A 100 2.26 6.73 -13.51
C VAL A 100 1.91 5.86 -14.73
N PRO A 101 1.70 6.43 -15.92
CA PRO A 101 1.25 5.65 -17.07
C PRO A 101 2.32 4.72 -17.66
N THR A 102 3.61 5.06 -17.57
CA THR A 102 4.67 4.34 -18.30
C THR A 102 5.92 4.11 -17.45
N ILE A 103 6.76 3.15 -17.87
CA ILE A 103 8.08 2.89 -17.28
C ILE A 103 8.99 4.12 -17.37
N THR A 104 8.96 4.86 -18.49
CA THR A 104 9.72 6.12 -18.63
C THR A 104 9.34 7.11 -17.54
N ALA A 105 8.03 7.31 -17.30
CA ALA A 105 7.55 8.19 -16.25
C ALA A 105 7.96 7.71 -14.84
N VAL A 106 8.13 6.40 -14.60
CA VAL A 106 8.68 5.88 -13.34
C VAL A 106 10.09 6.43 -13.13
N TRP A 107 10.95 6.29 -14.15
CA TRP A 107 12.35 6.73 -14.07
C TRP A 107 12.50 8.25 -14.00
N ASP A 108 11.61 9.00 -14.66
CA ASP A 108 11.55 10.46 -14.54
C ASP A 108 11.25 10.90 -13.09
N VAL A 109 10.31 10.23 -12.42
CA VAL A 109 9.99 10.51 -11.01
C VAL A 109 11.18 10.15 -10.11
N VAL A 110 11.82 8.99 -10.33
CA VAL A 110 13.02 8.58 -9.57
C VAL A 110 14.11 9.63 -9.68
N SER A 111 14.43 10.06 -10.90
CA SER A 111 15.44 11.09 -11.16
C SER A 111 15.10 12.42 -10.50
N GLN A 112 13.84 12.85 -10.54
CA GLN A 112 13.39 14.09 -9.88
C GLN A 112 13.43 14.03 -8.34
N TYR A 113 13.48 12.83 -7.75
CA TYR A 113 13.72 12.64 -6.33
C TYR A 113 15.20 12.66 -5.97
N GLU A 114 16.02 11.93 -6.73
CA GLU A 114 17.46 11.79 -6.49
C GLU A 114 18.22 13.10 -6.78
N ASN A 115 17.85 13.81 -7.84
CA ASN A 115 18.52 15.03 -8.32
C ASN A 115 17.84 16.33 -7.83
N ALA A 116 17.04 16.21 -6.78
CA ALA A 116 16.18 17.26 -6.29
C ALA A 116 16.94 18.43 -5.64
N PRO A 117 16.93 19.65 -6.20
CA PRO A 117 17.53 20.79 -5.53
C PRO A 117 16.78 21.08 -4.23
N ARG A 118 17.51 21.37 -3.15
CA ARG A 118 16.98 21.72 -1.81
C ARG A 118 16.12 20.63 -1.17
N PHE A 119 16.22 19.39 -1.63
CA PHE A 119 15.62 18.24 -0.96
C PHE A 119 16.63 17.66 0.02
N THR A 120 16.55 18.09 1.28
CA THR A 120 17.61 17.82 2.27
C THR A 120 17.48 16.46 2.95
N HIS A 121 16.49 15.65 2.57
CA HIS A 121 16.25 14.34 3.16
C HIS A 121 17.26 13.33 2.61
N GLU A 122 17.68 12.39 3.46
CA GLU A 122 18.73 11.42 3.14
C GLU A 122 18.11 10.18 2.50
N LEU A 123 18.52 9.81 1.28
CA LEU A 123 18.14 8.55 0.67
C LEU A 123 18.92 7.41 1.34
N GLU A 124 18.24 6.59 2.15
CA GLU A 124 18.90 5.46 2.83
C GLU A 124 18.89 4.18 2.01
N ARG A 125 17.87 3.99 1.16
CA ARG A 125 17.72 2.75 0.37
C ARG A 125 16.94 2.99 -0.91
N LYS A 126 17.43 2.40 -2.00
CA LYS A 126 16.72 2.23 -3.27
C LYS A 126 16.55 0.73 -3.54
N ARG A 127 15.37 0.33 -3.98
CA ARG A 127 15.07 -1.02 -4.47
C ARG A 127 14.35 -0.90 -5.80
N ASP A 128 14.91 -1.50 -6.81
CA ASP A 128 14.34 -1.59 -8.15
C ASP A 128 13.72 -2.97 -8.34
N TYR A 129 12.41 -3.08 -8.11
CA TYR A 129 11.66 -4.31 -8.38
C TYR A 129 11.09 -4.34 -9.81
N ILE A 130 11.43 -3.38 -10.68
CA ILE A 130 11.07 -3.43 -12.09
C ILE A 130 12.10 -4.29 -12.83
N THR A 131 13.38 -3.94 -12.69
CA THR A 131 14.49 -4.67 -13.32
C THR A 131 14.74 -6.02 -12.65
N THR A 132 14.65 -6.06 -11.32
CA THR A 132 14.81 -7.28 -10.49
C THR A 132 13.55 -7.52 -9.66
N PRO A 133 12.47 -8.05 -10.26
CA PRO A 133 11.22 -8.31 -9.56
C PRO A 133 11.39 -9.32 -8.42
N LYS A 134 10.48 -9.28 -7.45
CA LYS A 134 10.41 -10.33 -6.42
C LYS A 134 9.90 -11.64 -7.02
N SER A 135 10.19 -12.75 -6.35
CA SER A 135 9.71 -14.09 -6.73
C SER A 135 8.18 -14.18 -6.80
N ASP A 136 7.48 -13.45 -5.92
CA ASP A 136 6.00 -13.36 -5.89
C ASP A 136 5.40 -12.58 -7.08
N GLY A 137 6.22 -12.04 -7.99
CA GLY A 137 5.76 -11.23 -9.12
C GLY A 137 5.70 -9.73 -8.85
N TYR A 138 6.02 -9.27 -7.64
CA TYR A 138 5.93 -7.86 -7.27
C TYR A 138 6.90 -6.97 -8.06
N ARG A 139 6.37 -5.84 -8.57
CA ARG A 139 7.10 -4.83 -9.34
C ARG A 139 6.88 -3.39 -8.84
N GLY A 140 7.86 -2.54 -9.11
CA GLY A 140 7.88 -1.12 -8.78
C GLY A 140 9.19 -0.65 -8.15
N VAL A 141 9.41 0.66 -8.07
CA VAL A 141 10.59 1.23 -7.42
C VAL A 141 10.24 1.71 -6.02
N HIS A 142 11.06 1.36 -5.04
CA HIS A 142 10.95 1.85 -3.65
C HIS A 142 12.16 2.70 -3.29
N LEU A 143 11.89 3.92 -2.82
CA LEU A 143 12.88 4.82 -2.25
C LEU A 143 12.56 5.04 -0.77
N VAL A 144 13.48 4.67 0.12
CA VAL A 144 13.34 4.92 1.56
C VAL A 144 14.19 6.13 1.91
N TYR A 145 13.52 7.19 2.34
CA TYR A 145 14.18 8.40 2.81
C TYR A 145 14.07 8.52 4.32
N LYS A 146 15.16 8.97 4.93
CA LYS A 146 15.20 9.42 6.31
C LYS A 146 14.96 10.92 6.35
N TYR A 147 13.94 11.30 7.11
CA TYR A 147 13.51 12.68 7.26
C TYR A 147 14.59 13.51 7.96
N ASN A 148 15.27 14.35 7.19
CA ASN A 148 16.28 15.30 7.68
C ASN A 148 16.04 16.70 7.09
N ASN A 149 14.95 17.36 7.47
CA ASN A 149 14.69 18.74 6.99
C ASN A 149 15.62 19.74 7.69
N THR A 150 16.78 20.04 7.11
CA THR A 150 17.75 21.01 7.68
C THR A 150 17.26 22.45 7.57
N LEU A 151 16.27 22.71 6.71
CA LEU A 151 15.61 24.00 6.53
C LEU A 151 14.39 24.17 7.46
N ALA A 152 14.13 23.22 8.37
CA ALA A 152 12.96 23.21 9.23
C ALA A 152 12.94 24.40 10.22
N ARG A 153 11.90 25.23 10.11
CA ARG A 153 11.66 26.37 11.02
C ARG A 153 10.75 26.04 12.20
N THR A 154 9.94 24.97 12.12
CA THR A 154 8.97 24.61 13.16
C THR A 154 9.48 23.48 14.04
N GLN A 155 9.09 23.48 15.31
CA GLN A 155 9.43 22.38 16.23
C GLN A 155 8.88 21.03 15.73
N LYS A 156 7.64 21.03 15.23
CA LYS A 156 7.00 19.85 14.63
C LYS A 156 7.86 19.21 13.54
N ALA A 157 8.46 20.01 12.65
CA ALA A 157 9.35 19.48 11.61
C ALA A 157 10.67 18.95 12.19
N LYS A 158 11.22 19.59 13.22
CA LYS A 158 12.44 19.13 13.91
C LYS A 158 12.23 17.81 14.67
N ASP A 159 11.06 17.62 15.27
CA ASP A 159 10.71 16.41 16.02
C ASP A 159 10.65 15.17 15.14
N CYS A 160 10.31 15.34 13.86
CA CYS A 160 10.29 14.26 12.86
C CYS A 160 11.68 13.82 12.38
N LYS A 161 12.77 14.45 12.84
CA LYS A 161 14.14 14.11 12.41
C LYS A 161 14.43 12.63 12.64
N GLY A 162 14.84 11.94 11.57
CA GLY A 162 15.22 10.54 11.58
C GLY A 162 14.07 9.54 11.41
N LEU A 163 12.82 9.99 11.25
CA LEU A 163 11.72 9.14 10.81
C LEU A 163 11.92 8.72 9.35
N ARG A 164 11.39 7.57 8.96
CA ARG A 164 11.53 7.05 7.59
C ARG A 164 10.24 7.19 6.82
N VAL A 165 10.35 7.53 5.55
CA VAL A 165 9.23 7.58 4.61
C VAL A 165 9.59 6.75 3.39
N GLU A 166 8.72 5.82 3.03
CA GLU A 166 8.84 5.06 1.80
C GLU A 166 8.08 5.77 0.67
N VAL A 167 8.75 5.96 -0.46
CA VAL A 167 8.17 6.43 -1.72
C VAL A 167 8.08 5.25 -2.67
N GLN A 168 6.86 4.88 -3.03
CA GLN A 168 6.57 3.81 -3.99
C GLN A 168 6.23 4.42 -5.35
N ILE A 169 6.92 4.01 -6.41
CA ILE A 169 6.71 4.49 -7.77
C ILE A 169 6.37 3.26 -8.62
N ARG A 170 5.20 3.27 -9.26
CA ARG A 170 4.68 2.14 -10.05
C ARG A 170 4.02 2.64 -11.31
N THR A 171 4.01 1.81 -12.34
CA THR A 171 3.10 2.03 -13.47
C THR A 171 1.65 1.70 -13.07
N GLN A 172 0.70 2.08 -13.92
CA GLN A 172 -0.71 1.67 -13.77
C GLN A 172 -0.86 0.14 -13.79
N GLU A 173 -0.20 -0.57 -14.71
CA GLU A 173 -0.29 -2.02 -14.83
C GLU A 173 0.29 -2.74 -13.59
N GLN A 174 1.43 -2.26 -13.08
CA GLN A 174 2.03 -2.78 -11.84
C GLN A 174 1.13 -2.52 -10.61
N HIS A 175 0.45 -1.39 -10.56
CA HIS A 175 -0.51 -1.09 -9.50
C HIS A 175 -1.74 -1.99 -9.59
N ILE A 176 -2.33 -2.15 -10.79
CA ILE A 176 -3.47 -3.04 -11.06
C ILE A 176 -3.16 -4.47 -10.60
N TRP A 177 -2.01 -5.02 -11.02
CA TRP A 177 -1.55 -6.34 -10.58
C TRP A 177 -1.41 -6.39 -9.05
N SER A 178 -0.73 -5.41 -8.46
CA SER A 178 -0.46 -5.41 -7.02
C SER A 178 -1.73 -5.35 -6.17
N THR A 179 -2.76 -4.63 -6.63
CA THR A 179 -4.04 -4.54 -5.93
C THR A 179 -4.92 -5.77 -6.13
N ALA A 180 -4.87 -6.43 -7.30
CA ALA A 180 -5.58 -7.68 -7.52
C ALA A 180 -5.05 -8.79 -6.59
N VAL A 181 -3.72 -8.87 -6.40
CA VAL A 181 -3.11 -9.78 -5.43
C VAL A 181 -3.58 -9.46 -4.00
N GLU A 182 -3.69 -8.17 -3.61
CA GLU A 182 -4.22 -7.80 -2.28
C GLU A 182 -5.69 -8.20 -2.13
N THR A 183 -6.52 -7.99 -3.16
CA THR A 183 -7.94 -8.34 -3.13
C THR A 183 -8.12 -9.85 -3.00
N ILE A 184 -7.47 -10.64 -3.87
CA ILE A 184 -7.60 -12.10 -3.85
C ILE A 184 -7.07 -12.69 -2.55
N GLY A 185 -5.90 -12.25 -2.07
CA GLY A 185 -5.38 -12.70 -0.77
C GLY A 185 -6.32 -12.36 0.39
N MET A 186 -6.99 -11.20 0.35
CA MET A 186 -8.01 -10.84 1.35
C MET A 186 -9.23 -11.77 1.29
N VAL A 187 -9.83 -11.94 0.12
CA VAL A 187 -11.10 -12.68 0.00
C VAL A 187 -10.95 -14.18 0.17
N LEU A 188 -9.77 -14.72 -0.13
CA LEU A 188 -9.44 -16.13 0.11
C LEU A 188 -8.84 -16.36 1.50
N HIS A 189 -8.56 -15.30 2.27
CA HIS A 189 -7.81 -15.36 3.52
C HIS A 189 -6.43 -16.02 3.38
N GLU A 190 -5.76 -15.80 2.25
CA GLU A 190 -4.48 -16.41 1.91
C GLU A 190 -3.33 -15.37 1.84
N PRO A 191 -2.14 -15.70 2.38
CA PRO A 191 -1.00 -14.79 2.41
C PRO A 191 -0.21 -14.75 1.09
N LEU A 192 -0.87 -14.46 -0.03
CA LEU A 192 -0.31 -14.52 -1.40
C LEU A 192 0.89 -13.58 -1.67
N LYS A 193 1.16 -12.60 -0.79
CA LYS A 193 2.30 -11.67 -0.91
C LYS A 193 3.53 -12.06 -0.10
N THR A 194 3.45 -13.11 0.70
CA THR A 194 4.50 -13.48 1.65
C THR A 194 4.98 -14.92 1.48
N HIS A 195 4.54 -15.61 0.42
CA HIS A 195 4.68 -17.05 0.19
C HIS A 195 3.97 -17.87 1.29
N GLY A 196 3.32 -18.98 0.90
CA GLY A 196 2.56 -19.86 1.79
C GLY A 196 1.04 -19.72 1.67
N GLY A 197 0.55 -19.14 0.57
CA GLY A 197 -0.85 -19.25 0.16
C GLY A 197 -1.06 -20.46 -0.77
N ASN A 198 -2.16 -20.46 -1.53
CA ASN A 198 -2.41 -21.49 -2.53
C ASN A 198 -1.41 -21.37 -3.69
N GLU A 199 -0.63 -22.42 -3.92
CA GLU A 199 0.42 -22.45 -4.96
C GLU A 199 -0.11 -22.16 -6.36
N ASP A 200 -1.35 -22.57 -6.69
CA ASP A 200 -1.95 -22.27 -7.99
C ASP A 200 -2.23 -20.77 -8.17
N TRP A 201 -2.66 -20.08 -7.10
CA TRP A 201 -2.85 -18.63 -7.13
C TRP A 201 -1.52 -17.89 -7.18
N GLU A 202 -0.51 -18.36 -6.45
CA GLU A 202 0.85 -17.80 -6.51
C GLU A 202 1.42 -17.92 -7.93
N GLU A 203 1.32 -19.10 -8.55
CA GLU A 203 1.74 -19.33 -9.94
C GLU A 203 0.96 -18.47 -10.94
N PHE A 204 -0.37 -18.39 -10.80
CA PHE A 204 -1.23 -17.52 -11.61
C PHE A 204 -0.75 -16.07 -11.58
N PHE A 205 -0.49 -15.52 -10.41
CA PHE A 205 -0.04 -14.13 -10.28
C PHE A 205 1.40 -13.93 -10.76
N ALA A 206 2.28 -14.92 -10.60
CA ALA A 206 3.63 -14.88 -11.15
C ALA A 206 3.62 -14.85 -12.69
N LEU A 207 2.76 -15.68 -13.32
CA LEU A 207 2.54 -15.68 -14.76
C LEU A 207 1.97 -14.34 -15.24
N MET A 208 0.96 -13.81 -14.55
CA MET A 208 0.38 -12.50 -14.86
C MET A 208 1.40 -11.37 -14.73
N SER A 209 2.27 -11.40 -13.72
CA SER A 209 3.36 -10.41 -13.57
C SER A 209 4.32 -10.44 -14.76
N SER A 210 4.64 -11.64 -15.25
CA SER A 210 5.49 -11.79 -16.44
C SER A 210 4.77 -11.33 -17.70
N ALA A 211 3.45 -11.55 -17.79
CA ALA A 211 2.66 -11.06 -18.90
C ALA A 211 2.59 -9.53 -18.96
N VAL A 212 2.41 -8.88 -17.81
CA VAL A 212 2.51 -7.42 -17.66
C VAL A 212 3.90 -6.93 -18.06
N ALA A 213 4.96 -7.62 -17.62
CA ALA A 213 6.33 -7.24 -17.97
C ALA A 213 6.58 -7.27 -19.49
N ILE A 214 6.05 -8.27 -20.20
CA ILE A 214 6.14 -8.34 -21.67
C ILE A 214 5.49 -7.10 -22.32
N VAL A 215 4.29 -6.71 -21.86
CA VAL A 215 3.59 -5.52 -22.36
C VAL A 215 4.38 -4.24 -22.08
N GLU A 216 5.03 -4.16 -20.92
CA GLU A 216 5.88 -3.02 -20.52
C GLU A 216 7.31 -3.09 -21.07
N GLN A 217 7.63 -4.10 -21.89
CA GLN A 217 8.98 -4.37 -22.41
C GLN A 217 10.06 -4.49 -21.31
N GLN A 218 9.71 -5.15 -20.21
CA GLN A 218 10.57 -5.40 -19.06
C GLN A 218 10.91 -6.89 -18.94
N ASN A 219 11.92 -7.21 -18.13
CA ASN A 219 12.31 -8.59 -17.84
C ASN A 219 11.15 -9.36 -17.16
N VAL A 220 10.85 -10.54 -17.67
CA VAL A 220 9.96 -11.51 -17.01
C VAL A 220 10.59 -12.03 -15.70
N LEU A 221 9.83 -12.80 -14.91
CA LEU A 221 10.38 -13.43 -13.71
C LEU A 221 11.47 -14.45 -14.07
N GLU A 222 12.42 -14.65 -13.15
CA GLU A 222 13.56 -15.56 -13.35
C GLU A 222 13.13 -16.98 -13.72
N GLN A 223 12.05 -17.47 -13.10
CA GLN A 223 11.46 -18.78 -13.40
C GLN A 223 10.83 -18.89 -14.81
N HIS A 224 10.56 -17.77 -15.48
CA HIS A 224 9.99 -17.72 -16.83
C HIS A 224 10.97 -17.24 -17.89
N LYS A 225 12.25 -16.97 -17.55
CA LYS A 225 13.24 -16.33 -18.43
C LYS A 225 13.50 -17.06 -19.76
N TYR A 226 13.30 -18.38 -19.80
CA TYR A 226 13.52 -19.21 -20.98
C TYR A 226 12.24 -19.53 -21.75
N LEU A 227 11.08 -19.04 -21.27
CA LEU A 227 9.81 -19.22 -21.96
C LEU A 227 9.64 -18.13 -23.02
N ARG A 228 9.04 -18.48 -24.16
CA ARG A 228 8.62 -17.47 -25.13
C ARG A 228 7.39 -16.75 -24.60
N PRO A 229 7.17 -15.46 -24.95
CA PRO A 229 5.99 -14.70 -24.54
C PRO A 229 4.65 -15.45 -24.73
N VAL A 230 4.47 -16.10 -25.89
CA VAL A 230 3.26 -16.87 -26.20
C VAL A 230 3.04 -18.07 -25.25
N ASP A 231 4.12 -18.70 -24.77
CA ASP A 231 4.03 -19.84 -23.86
C ASP A 231 3.64 -19.37 -22.46
N ILE A 232 4.10 -18.18 -22.02
CA ILE A 232 3.67 -17.55 -20.77
C ILE A 232 2.17 -17.22 -20.83
N TYR A 233 1.69 -16.64 -21.94
CA TYR A 233 0.27 -16.31 -22.11
C TYR A 233 -0.62 -17.56 -22.12
N ARG A 234 -0.21 -18.64 -22.80
CA ARG A 234 -0.92 -19.93 -22.78
C ARG A 234 -0.93 -20.57 -21.39
N ALA A 235 0.20 -20.52 -20.67
CA ALA A 235 0.27 -21.01 -19.31
C ALA A 235 -0.65 -20.21 -18.38
N LEU A 236 -0.69 -18.88 -18.52
CA LEU A 236 -1.60 -18.01 -17.79
C LEU A 236 -3.06 -18.36 -18.08
N ALA A 237 -3.44 -18.52 -19.35
CA ALA A 237 -4.81 -18.88 -19.75
C ALA A 237 -5.23 -20.24 -19.15
N LYS A 238 -4.36 -21.25 -19.26
CA LYS A 238 -4.59 -22.57 -18.68
C LYS A 238 -4.75 -22.49 -17.16
N LYS A 239 -3.85 -21.78 -16.47
CA LYS A 239 -3.90 -21.65 -15.01
C LYS A 239 -5.16 -20.89 -14.57
N ALA A 240 -5.51 -19.80 -15.26
CA ALA A 240 -6.73 -19.03 -15.01
C ALA A 240 -8.00 -19.90 -15.10
N ALA A 241 -8.06 -20.81 -16.08
CA ALA A 241 -9.16 -21.76 -16.22
C ALA A 241 -9.19 -22.80 -15.10
N ILE A 242 -8.05 -23.38 -14.72
CA ILE A 242 -7.94 -24.39 -13.65
C ILE A 242 -8.48 -23.87 -12.32
N ILE A 243 -8.09 -22.65 -11.93
CA ILE A 243 -8.51 -22.05 -10.65
C ILE A 243 -9.83 -21.29 -10.74
N ASN A 244 -10.47 -21.29 -11.91
CA ASN A 244 -11.64 -20.47 -12.21
C ASN A 244 -11.47 -18.97 -11.85
N ALA A 245 -10.30 -18.40 -12.17
CA ALA A 245 -9.90 -17.07 -11.71
C ALA A 245 -10.89 -15.97 -12.12
N ILE A 246 -11.38 -16.02 -13.36
CA ILE A 246 -12.26 -15.00 -13.93
C ILE A 246 -13.60 -14.95 -13.20
N ASP A 247 -14.24 -16.10 -12.98
CA ASP A 247 -15.55 -16.15 -12.31
C ASP A 247 -15.44 -15.74 -10.85
N ILE A 248 -14.40 -16.21 -10.15
CA ILE A 248 -14.13 -15.81 -8.76
C ILE A 248 -13.98 -14.29 -8.68
N MET A 249 -13.15 -13.69 -9.53
CA MET A 249 -12.96 -12.23 -9.56
C MET A 249 -14.24 -11.47 -9.91
N LYS A 250 -15.02 -11.93 -10.90
CA LYS A 250 -16.30 -11.32 -11.27
C LYS A 250 -17.32 -11.38 -10.13
N GLY A 251 -17.39 -12.49 -9.41
CA GLY A 251 -18.31 -12.69 -8.27
C GLY A 251 -18.08 -11.75 -7.09
N TYR A 252 -16.83 -11.30 -6.88
CA TYR A 252 -16.51 -10.27 -5.89
C TYR A 252 -16.72 -8.85 -6.42
N ASN A 253 -16.39 -8.61 -7.69
CA ASN A 253 -16.50 -7.28 -8.30
C ASN A 253 -17.94 -6.75 -8.37
N LEU A 254 -18.92 -7.62 -8.66
CA LEU A 254 -20.32 -7.22 -8.85
C LEU A 254 -21.08 -6.92 -7.55
N ALA A 255 -20.57 -7.35 -6.41
CA ALA A 255 -21.37 -7.44 -5.20
C ALA A 255 -21.01 -6.42 -4.12
N ALA A 256 -19.99 -5.58 -4.34
CA ALA A 256 -19.62 -4.51 -3.41
C ALA A 256 -20.62 -3.34 -3.47
N LYS A 257 -21.43 -3.17 -2.42
CA LYS A 257 -22.30 -2.01 -2.26
C LYS A 257 -21.58 -0.90 -1.49
N GLU A 258 -21.43 0.27 -2.12
CA GLU A 258 -20.83 1.43 -1.47
C GLU A 258 -21.88 2.21 -0.66
N ILE A 259 -21.55 2.49 0.60
CA ILE A 259 -22.33 3.30 1.52
C ILE A 259 -21.47 4.49 1.93
N GLN A 260 -21.80 5.67 1.41
CA GLN A 260 -21.18 6.92 1.85
C GLN A 260 -21.91 7.43 3.08
N ASP A 261 -21.21 7.54 4.21
CA ASP A 261 -21.76 8.22 5.39
C ASP A 261 -21.77 9.74 5.10
N ASN A 262 -22.98 10.26 4.91
CA ASN A 262 -23.27 11.41 4.04
C ASN A 262 -22.99 12.79 4.68
N GLN A 263 -22.10 12.89 5.65
CA GLN A 263 -22.05 14.11 6.46
C GLN A 263 -21.33 15.30 5.79
N ARG A 264 -20.36 15.12 4.87
CA ARG A 264 -19.58 16.26 4.32
C ARG A 264 -19.04 16.02 2.90
N LYS A 265 -19.85 16.33 1.87
CA LYS A 265 -19.43 16.23 0.45
C LYS A 265 -18.43 17.31 0.00
N ASN A 266 -18.42 18.47 0.66
CA ASN A 266 -17.56 19.59 0.25
C ASN A 266 -16.30 19.66 1.12
N ARG A 267 -15.12 19.41 0.52
CA ARG A 267 -13.76 19.58 1.09
C ARG A 267 -13.20 18.42 1.93
N SER A 268 -13.62 17.18 1.70
CA SER A 268 -12.98 16.01 2.30
C SER A 268 -11.54 15.83 1.79
N TYR A 269 -10.67 15.32 2.66
CA TYR A 269 -9.26 15.05 2.36
C TYR A 269 -8.78 13.75 3.00
N TYR A 270 -9.28 13.41 4.19
CA TYR A 270 -9.03 12.13 4.83
C TYR A 270 -10.26 11.26 4.67
N HIS A 271 -10.05 9.99 4.37
CA HIS A 271 -11.12 9.01 4.20
C HIS A 271 -10.78 7.76 4.98
N ILE A 272 -11.69 7.33 5.84
CA ILE A 272 -11.66 5.99 6.44
C ILE A 272 -12.52 5.10 5.55
N ILE A 273 -11.93 4.03 5.04
CA ILE A 273 -12.61 3.03 4.22
C ILE A 273 -12.70 1.76 5.06
N GLU A 274 -13.92 1.30 5.30
CA GLU A 274 -14.24 0.07 6.02
C GLU A 274 -14.85 -0.92 5.02
N LEU A 275 -14.11 -1.97 4.68
CA LEU A 275 -14.58 -3.08 3.88
C LEU A 275 -15.03 -4.22 4.80
N ASN A 276 -16.26 -4.69 4.62
CA ASN A 276 -16.73 -5.97 5.15
C ASN A 276 -16.88 -6.95 3.98
N ILE A 277 -16.02 -7.97 3.95
CA ILE A 277 -15.93 -8.95 2.86
C ILE A 277 -17.19 -9.83 2.82
N ASP A 278 -17.61 -10.38 3.96
CA ASP A 278 -18.76 -11.29 4.04
C ASP A 278 -20.06 -10.62 3.59
N ARG A 279 -20.29 -9.38 4.03
CA ARG A 279 -21.45 -8.58 3.67
C ARG A 279 -21.29 -7.88 2.33
N LYS A 280 -20.08 -7.86 1.78
CA LYS A 280 -19.70 -7.12 0.56
C LYS A 280 -20.14 -5.65 0.60
N VAL A 281 -19.92 -5.01 1.75
CA VAL A 281 -20.27 -3.61 2.00
C VAL A 281 -19.01 -2.80 2.21
N VAL A 282 -18.95 -1.64 1.56
CA VAL A 282 -17.89 -0.65 1.76
C VAL A 282 -18.51 0.59 2.40
N THR A 283 -18.05 0.96 3.59
CA THR A 283 -18.45 2.19 4.26
C THR A 283 -17.33 3.21 4.17
N ILE A 284 -17.66 4.43 3.75
CA ILE A 284 -16.68 5.54 3.68
C ILE A 284 -17.09 6.65 4.64
N ARG A 285 -16.16 7.01 5.53
CA ARG A 285 -16.25 8.19 6.40
C ARG A 285 -15.24 9.24 5.93
N ALA A 286 -15.71 10.45 5.69
CA ALA A 286 -14.91 11.51 5.10
C ALA A 286 -14.69 12.68 6.08
N PHE A 287 -13.46 13.16 6.15
CA PHE A 287 -13.03 14.24 7.04
C PHE A 287 -12.25 15.30 6.26
N SER A 288 -12.39 16.57 6.61
CA SER A 288 -11.61 17.66 6.03
C SER A 288 -10.17 17.69 6.58
N LYS A 289 -9.31 18.53 6.00
CA LYS A 289 -7.94 18.73 6.50
C LYS A 289 -7.88 19.22 7.95
N LYS A 290 -8.88 19.96 8.41
CA LYS A 290 -8.94 20.51 9.79
C LYS A 290 -9.25 19.42 10.82
N GLU A 291 -9.97 18.39 10.40
CA GLU A 291 -10.41 17.26 11.21
C GLU A 291 -9.39 16.12 11.22
N GLN A 292 -8.10 16.43 10.95
CA GLN A 292 -7.04 15.42 10.92
C GLN A 292 -6.99 14.60 12.22
N ILE A 293 -7.14 15.26 13.37
CA ILE A 293 -7.08 14.59 14.68
C ILE A 293 -8.28 13.65 14.86
N GLU A 294 -9.48 14.12 14.53
CA GLU A 294 -10.72 13.34 14.62
C GLU A 294 -10.67 12.11 13.70
N ALA A 295 -10.20 12.28 12.46
CA ALA A 295 -10.01 11.18 11.51
C ALA A 295 -9.04 10.12 12.04
N LEU A 296 -7.94 10.54 12.70
CA LEU A 296 -6.95 9.62 13.26
C LEU A 296 -7.49 8.88 14.49
N GLN A 297 -8.26 9.56 15.34
CA GLN A 297 -8.90 8.96 16.51
C GLN A 297 -9.96 7.94 16.10
N GLU A 298 -10.83 8.30 15.15
CA GLU A 298 -11.88 7.40 14.65
C GLU A 298 -11.26 6.20 13.93
N TYR A 299 -10.21 6.40 13.14
CA TYR A 299 -9.48 5.31 12.51
C TYR A 299 -8.86 4.35 13.55
N SER A 300 -8.20 4.87 14.59
CA SER A 300 -7.66 4.03 15.67
C SER A 300 -8.75 3.22 16.37
N ARG A 301 -9.91 3.84 16.65
CA ARG A 301 -11.07 3.16 17.27
C ARG A 301 -11.59 2.02 16.39
N LEU A 302 -11.79 2.27 15.11
CA LEU A 302 -12.29 1.27 14.15
C LEU A 302 -11.26 0.15 13.91
N GLU A 303 -9.97 0.48 13.83
CA GLU A 303 -8.90 -0.52 13.67
C GLU A 303 -8.81 -1.45 14.88
N GLN A 304 -8.98 -0.92 16.11
CA GLN A 304 -9.06 -1.75 17.33
C GLN A 304 -10.33 -2.60 17.36
N ALA A 305 -11.49 -2.03 17.04
CA ALA A 305 -12.77 -2.74 17.03
C ALA A 305 -12.86 -3.86 15.97
N THR A 306 -11.96 -3.84 14.98
CA THR A 306 -11.88 -4.85 13.91
C THR A 306 -10.63 -5.72 14.01
N GLN A 307 -9.88 -5.61 15.11
CA GLN A 307 -8.68 -6.41 15.32
C GLN A 307 -9.03 -7.91 15.44
N GLY A 308 -8.39 -8.75 14.63
CA GLY A 308 -8.63 -10.19 14.59
C GLY A 308 -9.82 -10.62 13.70
N ASP A 309 -10.61 -9.68 13.20
CA ASP A 309 -11.72 -9.96 12.28
C ASP A 309 -11.20 -9.96 10.82
N LEU A 310 -10.95 -11.16 10.27
CA LEU A 310 -10.42 -11.34 8.92
C LEU A 310 -11.36 -10.84 7.81
N ALA A 311 -12.66 -10.75 8.10
CA ALA A 311 -13.66 -10.26 7.16
C ALA A 311 -13.68 -8.72 7.10
N LYS A 312 -13.06 -8.02 8.06
CA LYS A 312 -13.08 -6.55 8.11
C LYS A 312 -11.71 -5.93 7.84
N ASN A 313 -11.71 -4.97 6.93
CA ASN A 313 -10.51 -4.23 6.56
C ASN A 313 -10.76 -2.73 6.66
N VAL A 314 -10.05 -2.08 7.57
CA VAL A 314 -10.14 -0.64 7.80
C VAL A 314 -8.83 0.03 7.41
N VAL A 315 -8.92 1.12 6.66
CA VAL A 315 -7.76 1.95 6.30
C VAL A 315 -8.09 3.43 6.34
N LEU A 316 -7.13 4.23 6.81
CA LEU A 316 -7.14 5.67 6.64
C LEU A 316 -6.22 6.06 5.48
N VAL A 317 -6.79 6.76 4.51
CA VAL A 317 -6.08 7.28 3.33
C VAL A 317 -6.26 8.79 3.23
N SER A 318 -5.44 9.45 2.40
CA SER A 318 -5.58 10.90 2.19
C SER A 318 -5.52 11.27 0.72
N MET A 319 -6.60 11.87 0.22
CA MET A 319 -6.73 12.37 -1.15
C MET A 319 -7.86 13.40 -1.25
N SER A 320 -7.73 14.37 -2.15
CA SER A 320 -8.73 15.42 -2.35
C SER A 320 -9.86 15.05 -3.32
N GLU A 321 -9.66 14.07 -4.19
CA GLU A 321 -10.62 13.68 -5.23
C GLU A 321 -11.19 12.30 -4.91
N LEU A 322 -12.49 12.23 -4.60
CA LEU A 322 -13.16 10.98 -4.25
C LEU A 322 -13.17 9.98 -5.42
N ASN A 323 -13.30 10.45 -6.67
CA ASN A 323 -13.30 9.58 -7.85
C ASN A 323 -11.97 8.83 -8.01
N LYS A 324 -10.86 9.46 -7.65
CA LYS A 324 -9.53 8.82 -7.67
C LYS A 324 -9.34 7.84 -6.51
N LEU A 325 -10.21 7.86 -5.49
CA LEU A 325 -10.09 7.02 -4.29
C LEU A 325 -10.17 5.54 -4.65
N GLN A 326 -11.14 5.20 -5.48
CA GLN A 326 -11.33 3.85 -5.96
C GLN A 326 -10.19 3.41 -6.88
N GLU A 327 -9.61 4.31 -7.67
CA GLU A 327 -8.46 4.00 -8.55
C GLU A 327 -7.16 3.79 -7.75
N ALA A 328 -6.95 4.57 -6.69
CA ALA A 328 -5.76 4.48 -5.85
C ALA A 328 -5.79 3.30 -4.88
N TYR A 329 -6.98 2.87 -4.45
CA TYR A 329 -7.19 1.84 -3.42
C TYR A 329 -8.27 0.81 -3.80
N PRO A 330 -8.27 0.26 -5.02
CA PRO A 330 -9.37 -0.57 -5.53
C PRO A 330 -9.61 -1.84 -4.71
N ASN A 331 -8.59 -2.33 -4.01
CA ASN A 331 -8.69 -3.50 -3.14
C ASN A 331 -9.63 -3.31 -1.93
N TYR A 332 -9.79 -2.08 -1.44
CA TYR A 332 -10.77 -1.77 -0.40
C TYR A 332 -12.21 -1.65 -0.94
N PHE A 333 -12.38 -1.72 -2.24
CA PHE A 333 -13.67 -1.72 -2.93
C PHE A 333 -13.98 -3.05 -3.61
N LEU A 334 -13.11 -4.07 -3.45
CA LEU A 334 -13.16 -5.34 -4.17
C LEU A 334 -13.20 -5.18 -5.71
N ARG A 335 -12.66 -4.05 -6.21
CA ARG A 335 -12.69 -3.71 -7.64
C ARG A 335 -11.51 -4.31 -8.36
N MET A 336 -11.79 -5.13 -9.37
CA MET A 336 -10.80 -5.86 -10.17
C MET A 336 -11.07 -5.74 -11.67
N GLU A 337 -11.95 -4.82 -12.12
CA GLU A 337 -12.35 -4.73 -13.53
C GLU A 337 -11.17 -4.42 -14.45
N ALA A 338 -10.26 -3.54 -14.01
CA ALA A 338 -9.06 -3.23 -14.78
C ALA A 338 -8.16 -4.45 -14.93
N PHE A 339 -8.00 -5.24 -13.87
CA PHE A 339 -7.21 -6.47 -13.90
C PHE A 339 -7.88 -7.52 -14.81
N LEU A 340 -9.18 -7.74 -14.67
CA LEU A 340 -9.97 -8.66 -15.50
C LEU A 340 -9.85 -8.32 -16.99
N ARG A 341 -10.02 -7.05 -17.37
CA ARG A 341 -9.86 -6.63 -18.77
C ARG A 341 -8.48 -6.94 -19.34
N ARG A 342 -7.41 -6.83 -18.53
CA ARG A 342 -6.04 -7.18 -18.96
C ARG A 342 -5.87 -8.68 -19.09
N LEU A 343 -6.36 -9.43 -18.12
CA LEU A 343 -6.33 -10.89 -18.13
C LEU A 343 -7.06 -11.45 -19.35
N GLU A 344 -8.30 -11.01 -19.59
CA GLU A 344 -9.12 -11.42 -20.73
C GLU A 344 -8.43 -11.07 -22.06
N ALA A 345 -7.92 -9.84 -22.22
CA ALA A 345 -7.20 -9.45 -23.43
C ALA A 345 -5.95 -10.30 -23.71
N ILE A 346 -5.22 -10.74 -22.67
CA ILE A 346 -4.07 -11.65 -22.83
C ILE A 346 -4.55 -13.05 -23.23
N ILE A 347 -5.60 -13.56 -22.60
CA ILE A 347 -6.17 -14.88 -22.90
C ILE A 347 -6.69 -14.93 -24.34
N ASP A 348 -7.44 -13.91 -24.76
CA ASP A 348 -7.99 -13.80 -26.12
C ASP A 348 -6.90 -13.73 -27.20
N SER A 349 -5.69 -13.26 -26.85
CA SER A 349 -4.56 -13.19 -27.78
C SER A 349 -3.92 -14.56 -28.11
N VAL A 350 -4.25 -15.60 -27.33
CA VAL A 350 -3.71 -16.96 -27.48
C VAL A 350 -4.78 -18.05 -27.57
N ALA A 351 -6.05 -17.65 -27.54
CA ALA A 351 -7.19 -18.49 -27.89
C ALA A 351 -7.22 -18.71 -29.42
#